data_AF-A0A1G3UTC9-F1
#
_entry.id   AF-A0A1G3UTC9-F1
#
_cell.length_a   1.000
_cell.length_b   1.000
_cell.length_c   1.000
_cell.angle_alpha   90.00
_cell.angle_beta   90.00
_cell.angle_gamma   90.00
#
_symmetry.space_group_name_H-M   'P 1'
#
loop_
_entity.id
_entity.type
_entity.pdbx_description
1 polymer ?
#
loop_
_entity_poly.entity_id
_entity_poly.type
_entity_poly.pdbx_seq_one_letter_code
_entity_poly.pdbx_strand_id
1 'polypeptide(L)' 'MDREKDGKKFIELAEKRVRRALKDIKLIGNLSNRSNYSYTDEDAKKINRALQNAVNEVKARFERKGEEEEIEFKL' A
#
# COMPACT_ATOMS: atom_id res chain seq x y z
N MET A 1 -22.26 10.59 16.93
CA MET A 1 -22.07 11.65 15.92
C MET A 1 -20.61 11.79 15.48
N ASP A 2 -19.61 11.82 16.38
CA ASP A 2 -18.19 11.92 15.96
C ASP A 2 -17.67 10.69 15.21
N ARG A 3 -17.95 9.47 15.68
CA ARG A 3 -17.53 8.23 14.98
C ARG A 3 -18.06 8.10 13.55
N GLU A 4 -19.22 8.69 13.25
CA GLU A 4 -19.79 8.69 11.90
C GLU A 4 -19.07 9.69 10.97
N LYS A 5 -18.62 10.84 11.52
CA LYS A 5 -17.77 11.80 10.79
C LYS A 5 -16.38 11.23 10.54
N ASP A 6 -15.81 10.54 11.52
CA ASP A 6 -14.50 9.87 11.39
C ASP A 6 -14.53 8.78 10.31
N GLY A 7 -15.61 7.99 10.26
CA GLY A 7 -15.83 6.99 9.22
C GLY A 7 -15.92 7.60 7.81
N LYS A 8 -16.71 8.66 7.64
CA LYS A 8 -16.84 9.37 6.35
C LYS A 8 -15.51 9.96 5.90
N LYS A 9 -14.75 10.59 6.80
CA LYS A 9 -13.42 11.13 6.52
C LYS A 9 -12.42 10.04 6.17
N PHE A 10 -12.46 8.88 6.85
CA PHE A 10 -11.63 7.73 6.50
C PHE A 10 -11.93 7.23 5.10
N ILE A 11 -13.20 7.02 4.75
CA ILE A 11 -13.62 6.54 3.42
C ILE A 11 -13.17 7.51 2.34
N GLU A 12 -13.43 8.81 2.49
CA GLU A 12 -13.02 9.82 1.51
C GLU A 12 -11.51 9.80 1.26
N LEU A 13 -10.72 9.77 2.34
CA LEU A 13 -9.26 9.72 2.26
C LEU A 13 -8.77 8.41 1.65
N ALA A 14 -9.37 7.28 2.01
CA ALA A 14 -9.02 5.96 1.50
C ALA A 14 -9.28 5.89 0.00
N GLU A 15 -10.49 6.25 -0.46
CA GLU A 15 -10.85 6.26 -1.87
C GLU A 15 -9.89 7.14 -2.70
N LYS A 16 -9.63 8.35 -2.23
CA LYS A 16 -8.73 9.29 -2.93
C LYS A 16 -7.31 8.73 -3.05
N ARG A 17 -6.79 8.13 -1.97
CA ARG A 17 -5.42 7.59 -1.93
C ARG A 17 -5.29 6.31 -2.76
N VAL A 18 -6.23 5.38 -2.62
CA VAL A 18 -6.26 4.12 -3.38
C VAL A 18 -6.40 4.41 -4.88
N ARG A 19 -7.27 5.35 -5.27
CA ARG A 19 -7.42 5.75 -6.69
C ARG A 19 -6.11 6.27 -7.30
N ARG A 20 -5.36 7.08 -6.55
CA ARG A 20 -4.04 7.58 -6.99
C ARG A 20 -3.03 6.44 -7.10
N ALA A 21 -2.92 5.59 -6.08
CA ALA A 21 -2.02 4.45 -6.09
C ALA A 21 -2.30 3.51 -7.27
N LEU A 22 -3.56 3.18 -7.54
CA LEU A 22 -3.94 2.34 -8.69
C LEU A 22 -3.55 2.98 -10.04
N LYS A 23 -3.72 4.30 -10.18
CA LYS A 23 -3.29 5.03 -11.38
C LYS A 23 -1.78 4.92 -11.57
N ASP A 24 -1.01 5.13 -10.51
CA ASP A 24 0.45 5.10 -10.57
C ASP A 24 0.96 3.68 -10.84
N ILE A 25 0.35 2.65 -10.22
CA ILE A 25 0.64 1.23 -10.52
C ILE A 25 0.38 0.92 -11.99
N LYS A 26 -0.73 1.41 -12.57
CA LYS A 26 -1.01 1.23 -13.99
C LYS A 26 0.06 1.90 -14.87
N LEU A 27 0.49 3.12 -14.53
CA LEU A 27 1.55 3.81 -15.26
C LEU A 27 2.88 3.06 -15.19
N ILE A 28 3.23 2.50 -14.02
CA ILE A 28 4.40 1.63 -13.86
C ILE A 28 4.26 0.37 -14.72
N GLY A 29 3.06 -0.23 -14.76
CA GLY A 29 2.78 -1.40 -15.61
C GLY A 29 3.00 -1.12 -17.10
N ASN A 30 2.73 0.10 -17.58
CA ASN A 30 3.00 0.49 -18.97
C ASN A 30 4.50 0.46 -19.33
N LEU A 31 5.41 0.59 -18.35
CA LEU A 31 6.85 0.48 -18.57
C LEU A 31 7.29 -0.94 -18.96
N SER A 32 6.41 -1.94 -18.79
CA SER A 32 6.68 -3.30 -19.26
C SER A 32 6.79 -3.40 -20.79
N ASN A 33 6.33 -2.40 -21.53
CA ASN A 33 6.39 -2.40 -22.98
C ASN A 33 7.84 -2.28 -23.50
N ARG A 34 8.44 -3.43 -23.85
CA ARG A 34 9.80 -3.52 -24.38
C ARG A 34 9.98 -2.91 -25.78
N SER A 35 8.90 -2.61 -26.50
CA SER A 35 9.04 -1.86 -27.77
C SER A 35 9.43 -0.40 -27.54
N ASN A 36 9.06 0.15 -26.38
CA ASN A 36 9.28 1.55 -26.04
C ASN A 36 10.41 1.75 -25.02
N TYR A 37 10.77 0.69 -24.29
CA TYR A 37 11.72 0.76 -23.18
C TYR A 37 12.69 -0.42 -23.20
N SER A 38 13.95 -0.16 -22.85
CA SER A 38 14.94 -1.21 -22.59
C SER A 38 15.18 -1.33 -21.10
N TYR A 39 15.07 -2.54 -20.58
CA TYR A 39 15.31 -2.87 -19.17
C TYR A 39 15.70 -4.33 -19.03
N THR A 40 16.46 -4.64 -17.98
CA THR A 40 16.83 -6.02 -17.66
C THR A 40 15.74 -6.70 -16.84
N ASP A 41 15.76 -8.03 -16.79
CA ASP A 41 14.86 -8.76 -15.89
C ASP A 41 15.11 -8.44 -14.42
N GLU A 42 16.33 -8.02 -14.06
CA GLU A 42 16.65 -7.56 -12.72
C GLU A 42 15.95 -6.23 -12.38
N ASP A 43 15.87 -5.30 -13.34
CA ASP A 43 15.17 -4.03 -13.16
C ASP A 43 13.68 -4.28 -12.92
N ALA A 44 13.06 -5.14 -13.72
CA ALA A 44 11.66 -5.54 -13.54
C ALA A 44 11.45 -6.22 -12.16
N LYS A 45 12.35 -7.11 -11.74
CA LYS A 45 12.29 -7.76 -10.42
C LYS A 45 12.38 -6.76 -9.28
N LYS A 46 13.29 -5.77 -9.37
CA LYS A 46 13.43 -4.70 -8.35
C LYS A 46 12.14 -3.89 -8.23
N ILE A 47 11.54 -3.49 -9.35
CA ILE A 47 10.25 -2.75 -9.36
C ILE A 47 9.15 -3.60 -8.70
N ASN A 48 8.98 -4.85 -9.13
CA ASN A 48 7.95 -5.73 -8.59
C ASN A 48 8.11 -5.97 -7.09
N ARG A 49 9.36 -6.20 -6.63
CA ARG A 49 9.65 -6.39 -5.21
C ARG A 49 9.34 -5.14 -4.38
N ALA A 50 9.68 -3.95 -4.88
CA ALA A 50 9.38 -2.69 -4.19
C ALA A 50 7.87 -2.49 -4.03
N LEU A 51 7.09 -2.72 -5.09
CA LEU A 51 5.63 -2.62 -5.04
C LEU A 51 5.02 -3.64 -4.08
N GLN A 52 5.46 -4.90 -4.14
CA GLN A 52 4.96 -5.96 -3.26
C GLN A 52 5.25 -5.65 -1.78
N ASN A 53 6.46 -5.17 -1.48
CA ASN A 53 6.83 -4.80 -0.12
C ASN A 53 5.94 -3.67 0.43
N ALA A 54 5.67 -2.64 -0.38
CA ALA A 54 4.79 -1.55 0.02
C ALA A 54 3.36 -2.02 0.31
N VAL A 55 2.81 -2.93 -0.51
CA VAL A 55 1.49 -3.53 -0.27
C VAL A 55 1.49 -4.39 1.00
N ASN A 56 2.53 -5.19 1.21
CA ASN A 56 2.68 -6.02 2.41
C ASN A 56 2.74 -5.17 3.68
N GLU A 57 3.44 -4.03 3.65
CA GLU A 57 3.51 -3.12 4.79
C GLU A 57 2.14 -2.50 5.09
N VAL A 58 1.39 -2.09 4.06
CA VAL A 58 0.02 -1.60 4.23
C VAL A 58 -0.86 -2.68 4.88
N LYS A 59 -0.80 -3.92 4.35
CA LYS A 59 -1.53 -5.06 4.90
C LYS A 59 -1.19 -5.28 6.37
N ALA A 60 0.09 -5.36 6.71
CA ALA A 60 0.55 -5.55 8.08
C ALA A 60 0.05 -4.44 9.04
N ARG A 61 0.00 -3.18 8.60
CA ARG A 61 -0.53 -2.07 9.41
C ARG A 61 -2.03 -2.16 9.66
N PHE A 62 -2.80 -2.71 8.73
CA PHE A 62 -4.23 -2.97 8.94
C PHE A 62 -4.47 -4.19 9.83
N GLU A 63 -3.59 -5.20 9.79
CA GLU A 63 -3.68 -6.43 10.59
C GLU A 63 -3.17 -6.24 12.04
N ARG A 64 -2.19 -5.35 12.28
CA ARG A 64 -1.63 -5.06 13.62
C ARG A 64 -2.61 -4.45 14.63
N LYS A 65 -3.82 -4.05 14.22
CA LYS A 65 -4.84 -3.49 15.13
C LYS A 65 -5.58 -4.54 15.99
N GLY A 66 -5.10 -5.78 16.04
CA GLY A 66 -5.60 -6.84 16.94
C GLY A 66 -4.68 -7.19 18.11
N GLU A 67 -3.46 -6.63 18.17
CA GLU A 67 -2.51 -6.84 19.26
C GLU A 67 -2.29 -5.50 19.97
N GLU A 68 -3.18 -5.16 20.91
CA GLU A 68 -2.74 -4.37 22.05
C GLU A 68 -1.73 -5.24 22.79
N GLU A 69 -0.44 -4.95 22.62
CA GLU A 69 0.57 -5.42 23.58
C GLU A 69 0.19 -4.81 24.94
N GLU A 70 -0.61 -5.56 25.69
CA GLU A 70 -0.75 -5.39 27.13
C GLU A 70 0.62 -5.74 27.71
N ILE A 71 1.49 -4.73 27.79
CA ILE A 71 2.72 -4.81 28.58
C ILE A 71 2.26 -4.87 30.05
N GLU A 72 1.85 -6.06 30.50
CA GLU A 72 1.77 -6.38 31.92
C GLU A 72 3.21 -6.42 32.45
N PHE A 73 3.68 -5.28 32.94
CA PHE A 73 4.83 -5.22 33.84
C PHE A 73 4.39 -5.79 35.20
N LYS A 74 4.95 -6.93 35.60
CA LYS A 74 4.84 -7.46 36.97
C LYS A 74 6.23 -7.45 37.64
N LEU A 75 6.23 -7.06 38.91
CA LEU A 75 7.38 -7.07 39.82
C LEU A 75 7.68 -8.50 40.29
#